data_AF-A0A1Y2CZG8-F1
#
_entry.id   AF-A0A1Y2CZG8-F1
#
_cell.length_a   1.000
_cell.length_b   1.000
_cell.length_c   1.000
_cell.angle_alpha   90.00
_cell.angle_beta   90.00
_cell.angle_gamma   90.00
#
_symmetry.space_group_name_H-M   'P 1'
#
loop_
_entity.id
_entity.type
_entity.pdbx_description
1 polymer ?
#
loop_
_entity_poly.entity_id
_entity_poly.type
_entity_poly.pdbx_seq_one_letter_code
_entity_poly.pdbx_strand_id
1 'polypeptide(L)'
;MPHDVCQNYYRRAMKALWKSLNEPCIKSVEAMLLLSGMDLANGRPEDGRFFFETAVRITFEQKLYIDPDDSPWLDHLNLSDDEKDERRRIFWMTYYSLKVLQIASAAPIPVQMDTCNVKVVRKCGDQDVIAVCFLAGILDVIHEIKLHQSMEPTSVPSILSCCTCDSIRPHLNSVRAQIPGNLILSTPEEVDQFIITSAASSDDFVSITLDTLSVSLVYNSALCLLTRPTMYLTAFLALDSPILINNPSFISKLLVVLTENLTAALTIAQINTHSIHFSPSTDLLHDGSLAKKLWVENAFACFNLFEAAICIWFMTCKTRPFWWNSDAGEQKDHVQSPSTPTSLDPKPQNVLCMSLADRKRNRSLVLDILRTLRETSVVFPMISPLSTCVAEMAQEMKQVEEEIAAMCPAQIAATAFQKNHWRVFKVKDRGIDSITVGLKVMSLDSEARLEEGQEPWAYLGLLGVEVGEKGMRFNAHYEEAWRRFWQECEGIRT
;
A
#
# COMPACT_ATOMS: atom_id res chain seq x y z
N MET A 1 -23.73 5.45 12.11
CA MET A 1 -24.97 6.22 11.92
C MET A 1 -25.71 5.69 10.69
N PRO A 2 -27.05 5.70 10.66
CA PRO A 2 -27.82 5.39 9.45
C PRO A 2 -27.42 6.28 8.27
N HIS A 3 -27.39 5.72 7.07
CA HIS A 3 -26.89 6.38 5.87
C HIS A 3 -27.70 7.65 5.50
N ASP A 4 -29.02 7.62 5.67
CA ASP A 4 -29.92 8.75 5.47
C ASP A 4 -29.63 9.92 6.42
N VAL A 5 -29.29 9.62 7.67
CA VAL A 5 -28.89 10.61 8.67
C VAL A 5 -27.56 11.27 8.28
N CYS A 6 -26.55 10.48 7.88
CA CYS A 6 -25.28 10.98 7.38
C CYS A 6 -25.46 11.91 6.18
N GLN A 7 -26.31 11.52 5.21
CA GLN A 7 -26.61 12.36 4.05
C GLN A 7 -27.29 13.68 4.42
N ASN A 8 -28.18 13.67 5.42
CA ASN A 8 -28.83 14.90 5.89
C ASN A 8 -27.81 15.87 6.51
N TYR A 9 -26.92 15.37 7.37
CA TYR A 9 -25.83 16.18 7.91
C TYR A 9 -24.90 16.72 6.82
N TYR A 10 -24.53 15.90 5.84
CA TYR A 10 -23.72 16.31 4.70
C TYR A 10 -24.38 17.47 3.93
N ARG A 11 -25.66 17.35 3.56
CA ARG A 11 -26.39 18.42 2.85
C ARG A 11 -26.47 19.72 3.66
N ARG A 12 -26.65 19.62 4.98
CA ARG A 12 -26.68 20.77 5.88
C ARG A 12 -25.32 21.44 6.01
N ALA A 13 -24.25 20.66 6.16
CA ALA A 13 -22.87 21.13 6.21
C ALA A 13 -22.50 21.84 4.90
N MET A 14 -22.79 21.23 3.75
CA MET A 14 -22.59 21.83 2.44
C MET A 14 -23.35 23.17 2.30
N LYS A 15 -24.63 23.22 2.67
CA LYS A 15 -25.42 24.47 2.64
C LYS A 15 -24.87 25.55 3.56
N ALA A 16 -24.35 25.18 4.73
CA ALA A 16 -23.74 26.12 5.66
C ALA A 16 -22.43 26.67 5.08
N LEU A 17 -21.58 25.80 4.53
CA LEU A 17 -20.32 26.15 3.90
C LEU A 17 -20.53 27.13 2.73
N TRP A 18 -21.48 26.85 1.84
CA TRP A 18 -21.78 27.73 0.71
C TRP A 18 -22.17 29.16 1.14
N LYS A 19 -22.78 29.32 2.31
CA LYS A 19 -23.11 30.65 2.85
C LYS A 19 -21.90 31.39 3.39
N SER A 20 -20.90 30.67 3.91
CA SER A 20 -19.69 31.26 4.50
C SER A 20 -18.58 31.50 3.48
N LEU A 21 -18.65 30.95 2.27
CA LEU A 21 -17.57 31.07 1.27
C LEU A 21 -17.36 32.49 0.70
N ASN A 22 -18.22 33.45 1.00
CA ASN A 22 -17.98 34.85 0.65
C ASN A 22 -16.80 35.45 1.45
N GLU A 23 -16.52 34.90 2.63
CA GLU A 23 -15.41 35.29 3.49
C GLU A 23 -14.67 34.02 3.93
N PRO A 24 -13.89 33.39 3.03
CA PRO A 24 -13.25 32.13 3.32
C PRO A 24 -12.25 32.28 4.46
N CYS A 25 -12.22 31.30 5.36
CA CYS A 25 -11.32 31.26 6.50
C CYS A 25 -10.69 29.86 6.65
N ILE A 26 -9.80 29.69 7.64
CA ILE A 26 -9.15 28.40 7.88
C ILE A 26 -10.14 27.25 8.13
N LYS A 27 -11.29 27.55 8.76
CA LYS A 27 -12.37 26.58 8.98
C LYS A 27 -13.10 26.19 7.71
N SER A 28 -13.08 27.05 6.69
CA SER A 28 -13.57 26.69 5.35
C SER A 28 -12.71 25.60 4.72
N VAL A 29 -11.38 25.64 4.92
CA VAL A 29 -10.46 24.59 4.43
C VAL A 29 -10.79 23.25 5.07
N GLU A 30 -10.89 23.19 6.41
CA GLU A 30 -11.22 21.97 7.13
C GLU A 30 -12.56 21.37 6.67
N ALA A 31 -13.60 22.21 6.57
CA ALA A 31 -14.91 21.77 6.10
C ALA A 31 -14.86 21.23 4.66
N MET A 32 -14.10 21.88 3.77
CA MET A 32 -13.91 21.43 2.39
C MET A 32 -13.17 20.09 2.32
N LEU A 33 -12.12 19.89 3.13
CA LEU A 33 -11.39 18.62 3.20
C LEU A 33 -12.29 17.48 3.71
N LEU A 34 -13.11 17.73 4.73
CA LEU A 34 -14.04 16.73 5.27
C LEU A 34 -15.14 16.36 4.26
N LEU A 35 -15.72 17.35 3.56
CA LEU A 35 -16.71 17.09 2.51
C LEU A 35 -16.08 16.34 1.35
N SER A 36 -14.87 16.72 0.95
CA SER A 36 -14.10 15.98 -0.05
C SER A 36 -13.91 14.52 0.35
N GLY A 37 -13.32 14.26 1.52
CA GLY A 37 -13.11 12.91 2.02
C GLY A 37 -14.40 12.08 2.05
N MET A 38 -15.52 12.68 2.46
CA MET A 38 -16.83 12.03 2.46
C MET A 38 -17.33 11.69 1.05
N ASP A 39 -17.14 12.55 0.06
CA ASP A 39 -17.56 12.29 -1.32
C ASP A 39 -16.72 11.22 -1.98
N LEU A 40 -15.41 11.26 -1.77
CA LEU A 40 -14.49 10.23 -2.25
C LEU A 40 -14.84 8.86 -1.67
N ALA A 41 -15.03 8.79 -0.36
CA ALA A 41 -15.47 7.61 0.36
C ALA A 41 -16.77 7.00 -0.20
N ASN A 42 -17.71 7.83 -0.63
CA ASN A 42 -18.98 7.41 -1.21
C ASN A 42 -18.92 7.12 -2.72
N GLY A 43 -17.73 7.07 -3.32
CA GLY A 43 -17.55 6.79 -4.75
C GLY A 43 -18.01 7.95 -5.65
N ARG A 44 -17.93 9.19 -5.16
CA ARG A 44 -18.22 10.43 -5.91
C ARG A 44 -16.93 11.23 -6.11
N PRO A 45 -16.00 10.73 -6.94
CA PRO A 45 -14.67 11.32 -7.06
C PRO A 45 -14.68 12.75 -7.60
N GLU A 46 -15.58 13.07 -8.54
CA GLU A 46 -15.68 14.41 -9.13
C GLU A 46 -16.18 15.47 -8.12
N ASP A 47 -17.21 15.14 -7.35
CA ASP A 47 -17.72 16.02 -6.28
C ASP A 47 -16.62 16.25 -5.23
N GLY A 48 -15.96 15.18 -4.79
CA GLY A 48 -14.90 15.28 -3.80
C GLY A 48 -13.68 16.03 -4.32
N ARG A 49 -13.34 15.90 -5.61
CA ARG A 49 -12.29 16.68 -6.27
C ARG A 49 -12.62 18.16 -6.26
N PHE A 50 -13.85 18.55 -6.57
CA PHE A 50 -14.28 19.95 -6.55
C PHE A 50 -14.07 20.60 -5.17
N PHE A 51 -14.51 19.94 -4.10
CA PHE A 51 -14.31 20.43 -2.73
C PHE A 51 -12.83 20.51 -2.38
N PHE A 52 -12.04 19.52 -2.78
CA PHE A 52 -10.60 19.50 -2.53
C PHE A 52 -9.86 20.64 -3.24
N GLU A 53 -10.08 20.83 -4.54
CA GLU A 53 -9.45 21.91 -5.31
C GLU A 53 -9.83 23.29 -4.72
N THR A 54 -11.06 23.41 -4.22
CA THR A 54 -11.50 24.61 -3.49
C THR A 54 -10.76 24.77 -2.14
N ALA A 55 -10.56 23.68 -1.38
CA ALA A 55 -9.78 23.70 -0.15
C ALA A 55 -8.36 24.19 -0.40
N VAL A 56 -7.70 23.63 -1.41
CA VAL A 56 -6.35 24.02 -1.83
C VAL A 56 -6.30 25.50 -2.22
N ARG A 57 -7.27 25.99 -3.01
CA ARG A 57 -7.34 27.41 -3.37
C ARG A 57 -7.43 28.30 -2.13
N ILE A 58 -8.31 27.97 -1.17
CA ILE A 58 -8.45 28.72 0.08
C ILE A 58 -7.15 28.65 0.90
N THR A 59 -6.46 27.50 0.93
CA THR A 59 -5.15 27.35 1.58
C THR A 59 -4.12 28.34 1.02
N PHE A 60 -4.10 28.56 -0.29
CA PHE A 60 -3.26 29.58 -0.93
C PHE A 60 -3.73 31.01 -0.64
N GLU A 61 -5.03 31.29 -0.71
CA GLU A 61 -5.60 32.61 -0.41
C GLU A 61 -5.31 33.05 1.04
N GLN A 62 -5.38 32.11 1.98
CA GLN A 62 -5.06 32.30 3.40
C GLN A 62 -3.55 32.26 3.71
N LYS A 63 -2.71 32.03 2.68
CA LYS A 63 -1.25 31.91 2.76
C LYS A 63 -0.77 30.89 3.80
N LEU A 64 -1.48 29.77 3.94
CA LEU A 64 -1.12 28.71 4.90
C LEU A 64 0.16 27.95 4.50
N TYR A 65 0.65 28.15 3.29
CA TYR A 65 1.94 27.61 2.80
C TYR A 65 3.15 28.40 3.30
N ILE A 66 2.96 29.44 4.12
CA ILE A 66 4.03 30.17 4.81
C ILE A 66 3.82 29.96 6.31
N ASP A 67 4.89 29.61 7.02
CA ASP A 67 4.82 29.40 8.47
C ASP A 67 4.27 30.65 9.17
N PRO A 68 3.35 30.51 10.14
CA PRO A 68 2.78 31.66 10.82
C PRO A 68 3.78 32.44 11.66
N ASP A 69 4.96 31.87 11.99
CA ASP A 69 6.06 32.65 12.61
C ASP A 69 6.73 33.61 11.61
N ASP A 70 6.65 33.30 10.31
CA ASP A 70 7.30 34.03 9.23
C ASP A 70 6.29 34.88 8.42
N SER A 71 5.14 35.21 9.03
CA SER A 71 3.98 35.82 8.39
C SER A 71 3.62 37.20 8.97
N PRO A 72 4.31 38.30 8.57
CA PRO A 72 4.12 39.63 9.16
C PRO A 72 2.69 40.20 9.06
N TRP A 73 1.90 39.73 8.09
CA TRP A 73 0.49 40.16 7.97
C TRP A 73 -0.38 39.61 9.11
N LEU A 74 0.11 38.66 9.90
CA LEU A 74 -0.59 38.11 11.07
C LEU A 74 -0.18 38.79 12.39
N ASP A 75 0.82 39.68 12.39
CA ASP A 75 1.36 40.30 13.62
C ASP A 75 0.27 41.02 14.43
N HIS A 76 -0.64 41.71 13.73
CA HIS A 76 -1.74 42.45 14.35
C HIS A 76 -2.76 41.56 15.08
N LEU A 77 -2.81 40.25 14.76
CA LEU A 77 -3.72 39.30 15.41
C LEU A 77 -3.17 38.79 16.75
N ASN A 78 -1.86 38.94 17.00
CA ASN A 78 -1.19 38.41 18.19
C ASN A 78 -1.51 36.92 18.44
N LEU A 79 -1.38 36.09 17.40
CA LEU A 79 -1.71 34.67 17.46
C LEU A 79 -0.93 33.94 18.56
N SER A 80 -1.65 33.15 19.34
CA SER A 80 -1.10 32.18 20.29
C SER A 80 -0.36 31.05 19.57
N ASP A 81 0.51 30.34 20.31
CA ASP A 81 1.21 29.16 19.78
C ASP A 81 0.23 28.08 19.28
N ASP A 82 -0.93 27.92 19.93
CA ASP A 82 -1.96 26.97 19.55
C ASP A 82 -2.65 27.30 18.22
N GLU A 83 -2.94 28.59 17.99
CA GLU A 83 -3.52 29.08 16.72
C GLU A 83 -2.50 29.00 15.57
N LYS A 84 -1.22 29.21 15.87
CA LYS A 84 -0.13 28.99 14.91
C LYS A 84 -0.04 27.52 14.54
N ASP A 85 -0.05 26.63 15.53
CA ASP A 85 -0.02 25.20 15.29
C ASP A 85 -1.27 24.73 14.53
N GLU A 86 -2.45 25.26 14.82
CA GLU A 86 -3.68 24.99 14.05
C GLU A 86 -3.50 25.30 12.55
N ARG A 87 -2.92 26.44 12.21
CA ARG A 87 -2.61 26.79 10.81
C ARG A 87 -1.66 25.78 10.16
N ARG A 88 -0.61 25.36 10.87
CA ARG A 88 0.32 24.32 10.39
C ARG A 88 -0.41 22.98 10.20
N ARG A 89 -1.27 22.58 11.13
CA ARG A 89 -2.09 21.34 11.02
C ARG A 89 -2.92 21.36 9.75
N ILE A 90 -3.63 22.45 9.48
CA ILE A 90 -4.49 22.59 8.30
C ILE A 90 -3.67 22.53 7.01
N PHE A 91 -2.50 23.16 6.97
CA PHE A 91 -1.58 23.03 5.84
C PHE A 91 -1.17 21.57 5.61
N TRP A 92 -0.67 20.89 6.64
CA TRP A 92 -0.19 19.50 6.51
C TRP A 92 -1.32 18.52 6.17
N MET A 93 -2.53 18.71 6.70
CA MET A 93 -3.71 17.92 6.33
C MET A 93 -4.14 18.16 4.87
N THR A 94 -4.08 19.41 4.41
CA THR A 94 -4.34 19.74 2.99
C THR A 94 -3.30 19.08 2.09
N TYR A 95 -2.03 19.15 2.48
CA TYR A 95 -0.91 18.57 1.74
C TYR A 95 -0.98 17.04 1.68
N TYR A 96 -1.24 16.39 2.82
CA TYR A 96 -1.50 14.94 2.88
C TYR A 96 -2.64 14.55 1.93
N SER A 97 -3.77 15.25 2.00
CA SER A 97 -4.93 14.98 1.14
C SER A 97 -4.61 15.19 -0.35
N LEU A 98 -3.80 16.21 -0.67
CA LEU A 98 -3.30 16.44 -2.03
C LEU A 98 -2.55 15.23 -2.56
N LYS A 99 -1.64 14.67 -1.76
CA LYS A 99 -0.83 13.53 -2.18
C LYS A 99 -1.65 12.26 -2.31
N VAL A 100 -2.54 11.99 -1.37
CA VAL A 100 -3.50 10.88 -1.50
C VAL A 100 -4.26 10.97 -2.81
N LEU A 101 -4.78 12.15 -3.16
CA LEU A 101 -5.52 12.35 -4.40
C LEU A 101 -4.66 12.24 -5.67
N GLN A 102 -3.45 12.80 -5.67
CA GLN A 102 -2.50 12.66 -6.78
C GLN A 102 -2.13 11.19 -7.02
N ILE A 103 -2.02 10.41 -5.94
CA ILE A 103 -1.70 8.99 -6.01
C ILE A 103 -2.93 8.14 -6.37
N ALA A 104 -4.13 8.45 -5.90
CA ALA A 104 -5.32 7.63 -6.14
C ALA A 104 -5.98 7.93 -7.50
N SER A 105 -5.90 9.18 -7.97
CA SER A 105 -6.57 9.63 -9.19
C SER A 105 -5.84 9.16 -10.44
N ALA A 106 -6.61 8.73 -11.45
CA ALA A 106 -6.10 8.49 -12.80
C ALA A 106 -5.75 9.80 -13.51
N ALA A 107 -6.56 10.83 -13.31
CA ALA A 107 -6.32 12.15 -13.89
C ALA A 107 -5.27 12.91 -13.08
N PRO A 108 -4.26 13.52 -13.73
CA PRO A 108 -3.26 14.32 -13.03
C PRO A 108 -3.90 15.55 -12.39
N ILE A 109 -3.50 15.85 -11.14
CA ILE A 109 -3.91 17.05 -10.40
C ILE A 109 -2.71 18.02 -10.43
N PRO A 110 -2.74 19.08 -11.25
CA PRO A 110 -1.59 19.94 -11.52
C PRO A 110 -1.38 21.00 -10.42
N VAL A 111 -1.46 20.59 -9.16
CA VAL A 111 -1.22 21.44 -8.00
C VAL A 111 0.07 21.01 -7.33
N GLN A 112 0.95 21.97 -7.07
CA GLN A 112 2.15 21.78 -6.27
C GLN A 112 2.08 22.66 -5.03
N MET A 113 2.43 22.09 -3.90
CA MET A 113 2.57 22.78 -2.61
C MET A 113 3.98 22.50 -2.10
N ASP A 114 4.66 23.53 -1.62
CA ASP A 114 6.00 23.42 -1.06
C ASP A 114 5.92 23.29 0.46
N THR A 115 6.56 22.25 1.01
CA THR A 115 6.60 21.97 2.44
C THR A 115 7.77 22.65 3.15
N CYS A 116 8.76 23.18 2.42
CA CYS A 116 9.97 23.77 3.00
C CYS A 116 9.68 25.01 3.85
N ASN A 117 8.55 25.67 3.62
CA ASN A 117 8.20 26.96 4.23
C ASN A 117 7.26 26.83 5.43
N VAL A 118 6.90 25.61 5.85
CA VAL A 118 6.00 25.37 6.99
C VAL A 118 6.66 24.40 7.97
N LYS A 119 6.81 24.82 9.23
CA LYS A 119 7.43 23.96 10.24
C LYS A 119 6.54 22.75 10.54
N VAL A 120 7.18 21.68 10.99
CA VAL A 120 6.47 20.51 11.54
C VAL A 120 5.70 20.95 12.78
N VAL A 121 4.48 20.44 12.93
CA VAL A 121 3.61 20.78 14.06
C VAL A 121 4.24 20.27 15.37
N ARG A 122 4.34 21.14 16.38
CA ARG A 122 4.76 20.73 17.72
C ARG A 122 3.67 19.84 18.35
N LYS A 123 4.06 18.84 19.15
CA LYS A 123 3.08 18.10 19.95
C LYS A 123 2.49 19.07 20.98
N CYS A 124 1.33 19.66 20.69
CA CYS A 124 0.57 20.43 21.66
C CYS A 124 -0.54 19.53 22.22
N GLY A 125 -0.37 19.06 23.46
CA GLY A 125 -1.28 18.12 24.12
C GLY A 125 -1.28 16.71 23.50
N ASP A 126 -2.46 16.08 23.48
CA ASP A 126 -2.68 14.68 23.09
C ASP A 126 -2.88 14.47 21.57
N GLN A 127 -2.56 15.44 20.70
CA GLN A 127 -2.91 15.36 19.27
C GLN A 127 -1.86 14.72 18.33
N ASP A 128 -2.37 13.92 17.39
CA ASP A 128 -1.72 13.03 16.37
C ASP A 128 -0.89 13.72 15.24
N VAL A 129 -0.68 15.04 15.31
CA VAL A 129 -0.33 15.81 14.09
C VAL A 129 1.15 15.75 13.71
N ILE A 130 1.96 15.03 14.50
CA ILE A 130 3.31 14.67 14.10
C ILE A 130 3.27 13.62 12.98
N ALA A 131 2.36 12.66 13.04
CA ALA A 131 2.33 11.55 12.08
C ALA A 131 1.96 12.00 10.68
N VAL A 132 1.02 12.94 10.51
CA VAL A 132 0.61 13.42 9.17
C VAL A 132 1.77 14.03 8.38
N CYS A 133 2.72 14.69 9.05
CA CYS A 133 3.89 15.28 8.38
C CYS A 133 4.77 14.17 7.78
N PHE A 134 5.00 13.09 8.53
CA PHE A 134 5.75 11.93 8.06
C PHE A 134 5.00 11.15 6.99
N LEU A 135 3.70 10.93 7.19
CA LEU A 135 2.84 10.30 6.18
C LEU A 135 2.89 11.06 4.86
N ALA A 136 2.80 12.38 4.90
CA ALA A 136 2.88 13.20 3.70
C ALA A 136 4.25 13.09 3.00
N GLY A 137 5.35 13.09 3.76
CA GLY A 137 6.69 12.87 3.20
C GLY A 137 6.84 11.47 2.56
N ILE A 138 6.22 10.43 3.12
CA ILE A 138 6.22 9.10 2.49
C ILE A 138 5.33 9.10 1.23
N LEU A 139 4.17 9.76 1.28
CA LEU A 139 3.27 9.87 0.13
C LEU A 139 3.89 10.67 -1.02
N ASP A 140 4.77 11.63 -0.74
CA ASP A 140 5.58 12.27 -1.79
C ASP A 140 6.40 11.25 -2.57
N VAL A 141 7.11 10.37 -1.85
CA VAL A 141 7.89 9.29 -2.46
C VAL A 141 6.98 8.32 -3.21
N ILE A 142 5.82 7.95 -2.65
CA ILE A 142 4.85 7.08 -3.35
C ILE A 142 4.36 7.73 -4.65
N HIS A 143 4.13 9.04 -4.66
CA HIS A 143 3.73 9.76 -5.86
C HIS A 143 4.85 9.76 -6.92
N GLU A 144 6.11 9.97 -6.52
CA GLU A 144 7.28 9.83 -7.41
C GLU A 144 7.38 8.42 -8.00
N ILE A 145 7.18 7.38 -7.17
CA ILE A 145 7.16 5.98 -7.60
C ILE A 145 6.04 5.76 -8.63
N LYS A 146 4.82 6.23 -8.34
CA LYS A 146 3.66 6.09 -9.24
C LYS A 146 3.94 6.75 -10.59
N LEU A 147 4.42 7.99 -10.61
CA LEU A 147 4.73 8.71 -11.84
C LEU A 147 5.77 7.95 -12.68
N HIS A 148 6.81 7.42 -12.04
CA HIS A 148 7.82 6.62 -12.73
C HIS A 148 7.25 5.30 -13.27
N GLN A 149 6.52 4.56 -12.45
CA GLN A 149 6.00 3.22 -12.79
C GLN A 149 4.76 3.26 -13.68
N SER A 150 4.14 4.43 -13.90
CA SER A 150 3.10 4.60 -14.93
C SER A 150 3.66 4.59 -16.35
N MET A 151 5.00 4.64 -16.50
CA MET A 151 5.67 4.51 -17.80
C MET A 151 6.08 3.05 -18.07
N GLU A 152 5.94 2.64 -19.32
CA GLU A 152 6.38 1.32 -19.80
C GLU A 152 7.91 1.20 -19.70
N PRO A 153 8.44 0.13 -19.08
CA PRO A 153 9.88 -0.16 -19.14
C PRO A 153 10.29 -0.51 -20.56
N THR A 154 11.48 -0.07 -20.97
CA THR A 154 12.00 -0.36 -22.31
C THR A 154 12.71 -1.71 -22.40
N SER A 155 13.19 -2.26 -21.27
CA SER A 155 13.93 -3.52 -21.22
C SER A 155 14.04 -4.06 -19.80
N VAL A 156 14.45 -5.33 -19.65
CA VAL A 156 14.77 -5.89 -18.33
C VAL A 156 15.92 -5.13 -17.62
N PRO A 157 17.05 -4.80 -18.29
CA PRO A 157 18.10 -3.99 -17.67
C PRO A 157 17.62 -2.61 -17.21
N SER A 158 16.64 -1.98 -17.88
CA SER A 158 16.12 -0.69 -17.42
C SER A 158 15.37 -0.79 -16.10
N ILE A 159 14.83 -1.96 -15.73
CA ILE A 159 14.27 -2.21 -14.39
C ILE A 159 15.40 -2.49 -13.38
N LEU A 160 16.34 -3.37 -13.73
CA LEU A 160 17.41 -3.81 -12.83
C LEU A 160 18.46 -2.72 -12.54
N SER A 161 18.63 -1.75 -13.44
CA SER A 161 19.58 -0.63 -13.32
C SER A 161 18.87 0.71 -13.56
N CYS A 162 17.67 0.87 -13.00
CA CYS A 162 16.90 2.10 -13.13
C CYS A 162 17.51 3.24 -12.29
N CYS A 163 18.09 4.24 -12.95
CA CYS A 163 18.64 5.42 -12.28
C CYS A 163 17.59 6.21 -11.48
N THR A 164 16.33 6.24 -11.94
CA THR A 164 15.24 6.90 -11.22
C THR A 164 14.88 6.16 -9.93
N CYS A 165 14.82 4.82 -9.93
CA CYS A 165 14.64 4.06 -8.70
C CYS A 165 15.85 4.24 -7.75
N ASP A 166 17.05 4.34 -8.32
CA ASP A 166 18.28 4.59 -7.56
C ASP A 166 18.31 6.01 -6.94
N SER A 167 17.55 6.98 -7.47
CA SER A 167 17.36 8.30 -6.84
C SER A 167 16.20 8.33 -5.83
N ILE A 168 15.11 7.61 -6.10
CA ILE A 168 13.95 7.52 -5.21
C ILE A 168 14.30 6.78 -3.91
N ARG A 169 15.12 5.72 -3.97
CA ARG A 169 15.49 4.92 -2.77
C ARG A 169 16.21 5.75 -1.70
N PRO A 170 17.26 6.54 -2.00
CA PRO A 170 17.86 7.47 -1.05
C PRO A 170 16.87 8.48 -0.49
N HIS A 171 15.92 8.96 -1.31
CA HIS A 171 14.87 9.87 -0.85
C HIS A 171 13.98 9.19 0.20
N LEU A 172 13.48 7.98 -0.08
CA LEU A 172 12.73 7.17 0.89
C LEU A 172 13.50 6.93 2.20
N ASN A 173 14.80 6.66 2.09
CA ASN A 173 15.68 6.47 3.26
C ASN A 173 15.87 7.78 4.05
N SER A 174 15.95 8.92 3.36
CA SER A 174 16.01 10.24 4.00
C SER A 174 14.73 10.58 4.75
N VAL A 175 13.56 10.26 4.18
CA VAL A 175 12.26 10.38 4.86
C VAL A 175 12.24 9.45 6.08
N ARG A 176 12.61 8.18 5.92
CA ARG A 176 12.70 7.21 7.04
C ARG A 176 13.57 7.72 8.19
N ALA A 177 14.72 8.32 7.88
CA ALA A 177 15.65 8.84 8.89
C ALA A 177 15.09 10.01 9.70
N GLN A 178 14.06 10.69 9.22
CA GLN A 178 13.35 11.75 9.95
C GLN A 178 12.24 11.22 10.85
N ILE A 179 11.80 9.97 10.65
CA ILE A 179 10.73 9.35 11.43
C ILE A 179 11.30 8.88 12.77
N PRO A 180 10.72 9.27 13.92
CA PRO A 180 11.07 8.73 15.21
C PRO A 180 10.98 7.19 15.22
N GLY A 181 12.00 6.51 15.76
CA GLY A 181 12.08 5.05 15.72
C GLY A 181 10.89 4.32 16.36
N ASN A 182 10.18 4.96 17.30
CA ASN A 182 8.97 4.42 17.93
C ASN A 182 7.68 4.58 17.09
N LEU A 183 7.74 5.33 15.98
CA LEU A 183 6.63 5.54 15.05
C LEU A 183 6.71 4.67 13.79
N ILE A 184 7.69 3.75 13.72
CA ILE A 184 7.88 2.90 12.54
C ILE A 184 8.18 1.46 12.93
N LEU A 185 7.43 0.54 12.33
CA LEU A 185 7.58 -0.89 12.43
C LEU A 185 8.08 -1.39 11.07
N SER A 186 9.24 -2.03 11.08
CA SER A 186 9.98 -2.48 9.90
C SER A 186 9.84 -3.97 9.65
N THR A 187 9.59 -4.76 10.70
CA THR A 187 9.47 -6.22 10.58
C THR A 187 8.16 -6.75 11.20
N PRO A 188 7.70 -7.94 10.79
CA PRO A 188 6.53 -8.57 11.39
C PRO A 188 6.69 -8.81 12.91
N GLU A 189 7.90 -9.13 13.37
CA GLU A 189 8.19 -9.39 14.78
C GLU A 189 8.06 -8.12 15.63
N GLU A 190 8.48 -6.97 15.08
CA GLU A 190 8.29 -5.67 15.73
C GLU A 190 6.80 -5.34 15.91
N VAL A 191 5.92 -5.77 14.99
CA VAL A 191 4.47 -5.60 15.11
C VAL A 191 3.92 -6.39 16.29
N ASP A 192 4.30 -7.66 16.43
CA ASP A 192 3.87 -8.52 17.54
C ASP A 192 4.30 -7.91 18.88
N GLN A 193 5.57 -7.53 19.00
CA GLN A 193 6.11 -6.94 20.23
C GLN A 193 5.46 -5.59 20.54
N PHE A 194 5.26 -4.75 19.51
CA PHE A 194 4.64 -3.45 19.66
C PHE A 194 3.24 -3.61 20.22
N ILE A 195 2.38 -4.44 19.62
CA ILE A 195 0.97 -4.61 20.00
C ILE A 195 0.82 -5.21 21.41
N ILE A 196 1.68 -6.18 21.78
CA ILE A 196 1.69 -6.75 23.14
C ILE A 196 2.05 -5.68 24.18
N THR A 197 3.10 -4.88 23.92
CA THR A 197 3.58 -3.84 24.85
C THR A 197 2.55 -2.71 24.99
N SER A 198 2.02 -2.33 23.84
CA SER A 198 0.97 -1.36 23.61
C SER A 198 -0.29 -1.63 24.45
N ALA A 199 -0.81 -2.86 24.40
CA ALA A 199 -2.02 -3.26 25.11
C ALA A 199 -1.95 -3.10 26.64
N ALA A 200 -0.75 -2.94 27.22
CA ALA A 200 -0.54 -2.77 28.65
C ALA A 200 -0.66 -1.31 29.15
N SER A 201 -0.77 -0.31 28.28
CA SER A 201 -0.80 1.12 28.63
C SER A 201 -2.21 1.72 28.56
N SER A 202 -2.62 2.56 29.52
CA SER A 202 -4.07 2.82 29.75
C SER A 202 -4.69 4.10 29.15
N ASP A 203 -3.98 5.19 28.85
CA ASP A 203 -4.67 6.46 28.44
C ASP A 203 -4.18 7.08 27.11
N ASP A 204 -2.88 7.25 26.86
CA ASP A 204 -2.36 7.79 25.58
C ASP A 204 -2.22 6.74 24.45
N PHE A 205 -2.75 5.55 24.71
CA PHE A 205 -2.42 4.35 23.96
C PHE A 205 -2.91 4.39 22.51
N VAL A 206 -4.15 4.83 22.29
CA VAL A 206 -4.82 4.66 20.99
C VAL A 206 -4.22 5.57 19.93
N SER A 207 -3.94 6.83 20.28
CA SER A 207 -3.38 7.84 19.38
C SER A 207 -2.01 7.42 18.83
N ILE A 208 -1.05 7.18 19.73
CA ILE A 208 0.31 6.77 19.36
C ILE A 208 0.29 5.46 18.56
N THR A 209 -0.58 4.53 18.92
CA THR A 209 -0.73 3.26 18.19
C THR A 209 -1.21 3.48 16.77
N LEU A 210 -2.27 4.27 16.58
CA LEU A 210 -2.79 4.54 15.24
C LEU A 210 -1.78 5.28 14.37
N ASP A 211 -1.02 6.21 14.95
CA ASP A 211 0.07 6.92 14.28
C ASP A 211 1.19 5.96 13.85
N THR A 212 1.72 5.17 14.78
CA THR A 212 2.77 4.18 14.49
C THR A 212 2.31 3.19 13.42
N LEU A 213 1.08 2.66 13.53
CA LEU A 213 0.54 1.72 12.54
C LEU A 213 0.37 2.39 11.18
N SER A 214 -0.19 3.61 11.12
CA SER A 214 -0.40 4.33 9.86
C SER A 214 0.92 4.64 9.16
N VAL A 215 1.91 5.17 9.87
CA VAL A 215 3.24 5.46 9.33
C VAL A 215 3.90 4.19 8.82
N SER A 216 3.82 3.10 9.58
CA SER A 216 4.35 1.79 9.20
C SER A 216 3.68 1.24 7.94
N LEU A 217 2.34 1.33 7.84
CA LEU A 217 1.59 0.85 6.68
C LEU A 217 2.01 1.57 5.40
N VAL A 218 2.08 2.91 5.44
CA VAL A 218 2.42 3.71 4.26
C VAL A 218 3.90 3.55 3.89
N TYR A 219 4.80 3.52 4.88
CA TYR A 219 6.23 3.29 4.64
C TYR A 219 6.52 1.93 3.99
N ASN A 220 5.97 0.84 4.56
CA ASN A 220 6.16 -0.49 4.00
C ASN A 220 5.50 -0.61 2.62
N SER A 221 4.40 0.10 2.36
CA SER A 221 3.79 0.14 1.02
C SER A 221 4.68 0.85 0.01
N ALA A 222 5.33 1.95 0.39
CA ALA A 222 6.32 2.62 -0.46
C ALA A 222 7.47 1.68 -0.84
N LEU A 223 7.96 0.87 0.11
CA LEU A 223 8.98 -0.16 -0.17
C LEU A 223 8.46 -1.22 -1.13
N CYS A 224 7.25 -1.74 -0.91
CA CYS A 224 6.61 -2.70 -1.81
C CYS A 224 6.51 -2.13 -3.23
N LEU A 225 5.91 -0.95 -3.40
CA LEU A 225 5.72 -0.31 -4.69
C LEU A 225 7.06 -0.11 -5.41
N LEU A 226 8.06 0.47 -4.73
CA LEU A 226 9.38 0.75 -5.33
C LEU A 226 10.08 -0.52 -5.85
N THR A 227 9.95 -1.62 -5.12
CA THR A 227 10.65 -2.88 -5.42
C THR A 227 9.85 -3.84 -6.30
N ARG A 228 8.54 -3.64 -6.42
CA ARG A 228 7.62 -4.56 -7.10
C ARG A 228 7.96 -4.88 -8.56
N PRO A 229 8.30 -3.92 -9.44
CA PRO A 229 8.72 -4.26 -10.81
C PRO A 229 9.97 -5.16 -10.86
N THR A 230 10.92 -4.92 -9.95
CA THR A 230 12.13 -5.76 -9.86
C THR A 230 11.79 -7.15 -9.31
N MET A 231 10.90 -7.23 -8.31
CA MET A 231 10.39 -8.51 -7.82
C MET A 231 9.67 -9.30 -8.93
N TYR A 232 8.91 -8.64 -9.79
CA TYR A 232 8.18 -9.30 -10.88
C TYR A 232 9.08 -10.04 -11.86
N LEU A 233 10.30 -9.54 -12.10
CA LEU A 233 11.30 -10.22 -12.93
C LEU A 233 11.62 -11.64 -12.45
N THR A 234 11.38 -11.98 -11.18
CA THR A 234 11.59 -13.34 -10.66
C THR A 234 10.62 -14.38 -11.25
N ALA A 235 9.49 -13.96 -11.81
CA ALA A 235 8.61 -14.83 -12.60
C ALA A 235 9.11 -15.01 -14.04
N PHE A 236 9.83 -14.03 -14.57
CA PHE A 236 10.18 -13.94 -15.99
C PHE A 236 11.61 -14.41 -16.31
N LEU A 237 12.57 -14.13 -15.44
CA LEU A 237 13.98 -14.47 -15.64
C LEU A 237 14.30 -15.90 -15.17
N ALA A 238 15.10 -16.60 -15.96
CA ALA A 238 15.72 -17.86 -15.58
C ALA A 238 17.15 -17.59 -15.07
N LEU A 239 17.65 -18.39 -14.13
CA LEU A 239 19.04 -18.25 -13.65
C LEU A 239 20.06 -18.39 -14.78
N ASP A 240 19.74 -19.18 -15.81
CA ASP A 240 20.55 -19.36 -17.02
C ASP A 240 20.25 -18.34 -18.13
N SER A 241 19.48 -17.29 -17.85
CA SER A 241 19.23 -16.24 -18.84
C SER A 241 20.53 -15.46 -19.13
N PRO A 242 20.79 -15.08 -20.39
CA PRO A 242 21.98 -14.31 -20.74
C PRO A 242 22.13 -13.02 -19.93
N ILE A 243 21.00 -12.39 -19.56
CA ILE A 243 20.96 -11.16 -18.75
C ILE A 243 21.61 -11.39 -17.38
N LEU A 244 21.25 -12.47 -16.69
CA LEU A 244 21.78 -12.80 -15.36
C LEU A 244 23.18 -13.41 -15.41
N ILE A 245 23.48 -14.24 -16.42
CA ILE A 245 24.83 -14.80 -16.62
C ILE A 245 25.86 -13.69 -16.85
N ASN A 246 25.53 -12.71 -17.69
CA ASN A 246 26.43 -11.60 -18.00
C ASN A 246 26.54 -10.58 -16.85
N ASN A 247 25.59 -10.57 -15.91
CA ASN A 247 25.56 -9.62 -14.79
C ASN A 247 25.18 -10.32 -13.48
N PRO A 248 26.10 -11.07 -12.84
CA PRO A 248 25.79 -11.83 -11.62
C PRO A 248 25.29 -10.98 -10.46
N SER A 249 25.63 -9.68 -10.41
CA SER A 249 25.13 -8.75 -9.40
C SER A 249 23.60 -8.59 -9.44
N PHE A 250 22.95 -8.85 -10.57
CA PHE A 250 21.48 -8.82 -10.68
C PHE A 250 20.82 -9.94 -9.89
N ILE A 251 21.47 -11.10 -9.72
CA ILE A 251 20.95 -12.18 -8.88
C ILE A 251 20.90 -11.72 -7.43
N SER A 252 21.99 -11.14 -6.93
CA SER A 252 22.05 -10.58 -5.57
C SER A 252 20.99 -9.48 -5.37
N LYS A 253 20.81 -8.59 -6.36
CA LYS A 253 19.77 -7.54 -6.31
C LYS A 253 18.35 -8.13 -6.22
N LEU A 254 18.05 -9.16 -7.03
CA LEU A 254 16.74 -9.83 -7.01
C LEU A 254 16.46 -10.54 -5.69
N LEU A 255 17.47 -11.19 -5.09
CA LEU A 255 17.34 -11.83 -3.79
C LEU A 255 17.11 -10.80 -2.67
N VAL A 256 17.83 -9.68 -2.67
CA VAL A 256 17.62 -8.59 -1.71
C VAL A 256 16.21 -8.02 -1.86
N VAL A 257 15.76 -7.78 -3.09
CA VAL A 257 14.41 -7.27 -3.39
C VAL A 257 13.32 -8.24 -2.93
N LEU A 258 13.49 -9.55 -3.13
CA LEU A 258 12.54 -10.55 -2.63
C LEU A 258 12.40 -10.49 -1.11
N THR A 259 13.52 -10.45 -0.38
CA THR A 259 13.49 -10.36 1.09
C THR A 259 12.88 -9.04 1.55
N GLU A 260 13.32 -7.91 0.99
CA GLU A 260 12.85 -6.57 1.35
C GLU A 260 11.34 -6.43 1.12
N ASN A 261 10.86 -6.85 -0.04
CA ASN A 261 9.45 -6.78 -0.41
C ASN A 261 8.58 -7.74 0.43
N LEU A 262 9.04 -8.98 0.68
CA LEU A 262 8.33 -9.93 1.53
C LEU A 262 8.21 -9.43 2.96
N THR A 263 9.29 -8.95 3.55
CA THR A 263 9.26 -8.41 4.91
C THR A 263 8.28 -7.24 5.00
N ALA A 264 8.34 -6.27 4.07
CA ALA A 264 7.45 -5.13 4.07
C ALA A 264 5.97 -5.52 3.92
N ALA A 265 5.66 -6.43 2.98
CA ALA A 265 4.30 -6.91 2.77
C ALA A 265 3.76 -7.71 3.97
N LEU A 266 4.60 -8.56 4.58
CA LEU A 266 4.23 -9.31 5.78
C LEU A 266 4.01 -8.38 6.98
N THR A 267 4.80 -7.32 7.14
CA THR A 267 4.60 -6.31 8.20
C THR A 267 3.21 -5.68 8.08
N ILE A 268 2.81 -5.26 6.87
CA ILE A 268 1.47 -4.71 6.61
C ILE A 268 0.37 -5.74 6.93
N ALA A 269 0.53 -6.98 6.46
CA ALA A 269 -0.47 -8.01 6.65
C ALA A 269 -0.60 -8.44 8.13
N GLN A 270 0.51 -8.40 8.88
CA GLN A 270 0.53 -8.68 10.32
C GLN A 270 -0.18 -7.57 11.10
N ILE A 271 0.03 -6.30 10.75
CA ILE A 271 -0.74 -5.16 11.33
C ILE A 271 -2.24 -5.39 11.15
N ASN A 272 -2.66 -5.78 9.94
CA ASN A 272 -4.07 -6.08 9.66
C ASN A 272 -4.59 -7.27 10.46
N THR A 273 -3.85 -8.37 10.49
CA THR A 273 -4.19 -9.59 11.23
C THR A 273 -4.44 -9.27 12.70
N HIS A 274 -3.53 -8.56 13.35
CA HIS A 274 -3.74 -8.12 14.73
C HIS A 274 -4.92 -7.19 14.88
N SER A 275 -5.11 -6.21 13.99
CA SER A 275 -6.24 -5.29 14.11
C SER A 275 -7.61 -6.00 14.12
N ILE A 276 -7.74 -7.12 13.40
CA ILE A 276 -8.95 -7.95 13.32
C ILE A 276 -9.10 -8.86 14.54
N HIS A 277 -8.02 -9.57 14.91
CA HIS A 277 -8.07 -10.62 15.92
C HIS A 277 -7.80 -10.09 17.34
N PHE A 278 -7.32 -8.87 17.48
CA PHE A 278 -7.16 -8.20 18.76
C PHE A 278 -8.55 -7.89 19.33
N SER A 279 -9.03 -8.78 20.19
CA SER A 279 -10.19 -8.57 21.04
C SER A 279 -9.68 -8.17 22.43
N PRO A 280 -9.65 -6.87 22.77
CA PRO A 280 -9.36 -6.48 24.13
C PRO A 280 -10.45 -7.07 25.01
N SER A 281 -10.05 -7.87 26.00
CA SER A 281 -10.93 -8.42 27.02
C SER A 281 -11.44 -7.36 28.02
N THR A 282 -11.12 -6.09 27.79
CA THR A 282 -11.40 -4.96 28.66
C THR A 282 -12.44 -4.03 28.02
N ASP A 283 -13.50 -3.72 28.79
CA ASP A 283 -14.61 -2.81 28.45
C ASP A 283 -14.20 -1.37 28.03
N LEU A 284 -12.90 -1.05 27.96
CA LEU A 284 -12.38 0.29 27.68
C LEU A 284 -12.51 0.73 26.21
N LEU A 285 -12.80 -0.18 25.28
CA LEU A 285 -13.06 0.13 23.86
C LEU A 285 -14.54 0.02 23.50
N HIS A 286 -15.42 0.51 24.37
CA HIS A 286 -16.89 0.44 24.21
C HIS A 286 -17.46 1.02 22.90
N ASP A 287 -16.69 1.71 22.05
CA ASP A 287 -17.18 2.35 20.80
C ASP A 287 -16.48 1.90 19.49
N GLY A 288 -15.51 0.98 19.54
CA GLY A 288 -14.91 0.47 18.30
C GLY A 288 -13.62 -0.32 18.47
N SER A 289 -13.51 -1.42 17.72
CA SER A 289 -12.25 -2.16 17.58
C SER A 289 -11.15 -1.29 16.95
N LEU A 290 -9.89 -1.64 17.21
CA LEU A 290 -8.73 -1.04 16.53
C LEU A 290 -8.91 -1.08 15.00
N ALA A 291 -9.44 -2.19 14.47
CA ALA A 291 -9.78 -2.32 13.05
C ALA A 291 -10.77 -1.25 12.57
N LYS A 292 -11.80 -0.91 13.35
CA LYS A 292 -12.77 0.14 12.96
C LYS A 292 -12.06 1.48 12.81
N LYS A 293 -11.25 1.89 13.79
CA LYS A 293 -10.51 3.16 13.70
C LYS A 293 -9.51 3.16 12.55
N LEU A 294 -8.70 2.10 12.45
CA LEU A 294 -7.63 2.05 11.46
C LEU A 294 -8.14 1.96 10.01
N TRP A 295 -9.21 1.20 9.74
CA TRP A 295 -9.65 0.91 8.37
C TRP A 295 -10.92 1.65 7.96
N VAL A 296 -11.85 1.92 8.89
CA VAL A 296 -13.11 2.61 8.59
C VAL A 296 -12.93 4.12 8.67
N GLU A 297 -12.06 4.65 9.53
CA GLU A 297 -11.82 6.11 9.57
C GLU A 297 -10.81 6.55 8.50
N ASN A 298 -9.99 5.62 8.00
CA ASN A 298 -9.01 5.86 6.95
C ASN A 298 -9.18 4.90 5.77
N ALA A 299 -10.14 5.20 4.88
CA ALA A 299 -10.43 4.37 3.71
C ALA A 299 -9.20 4.13 2.81
N PHE A 300 -8.31 5.13 2.70
CA PHE A 300 -7.09 5.07 1.91
C PHE A 300 -6.06 4.08 2.48
N ALA A 301 -6.17 3.74 3.76
CA ALA A 301 -5.32 2.72 4.37
C ALA A 301 -5.49 1.35 3.67
N CYS A 302 -6.64 1.10 3.02
CA CYS A 302 -6.90 -0.11 2.24
C CYS A 302 -5.97 -0.27 1.02
N PHE A 303 -5.38 0.81 0.50
CA PHE A 303 -4.43 0.71 -0.62
C PHE A 303 -3.13 0.04 -0.18
N ASN A 304 -2.72 0.25 1.08
CA ASN A 304 -1.57 -0.44 1.67
C ASN A 304 -1.85 -1.95 1.77
N LEU A 305 -3.06 -2.33 2.18
CA LEU A 305 -3.48 -3.73 2.26
C LEU A 305 -3.50 -4.40 0.88
N PHE A 306 -4.00 -3.70 -0.12
CA PHE A 306 -4.02 -4.19 -1.50
C PHE A 306 -2.60 -4.42 -2.03
N GLU A 307 -1.69 -3.48 -1.80
CA GLU A 307 -0.28 -3.62 -2.18
C GLU A 307 0.39 -4.82 -1.50
N ALA A 308 0.18 -4.99 -0.19
CA ALA A 308 0.70 -6.15 0.54
C ALA A 308 0.14 -7.48 -0.02
N ALA A 309 -1.16 -7.53 -0.33
CA ALA A 309 -1.79 -8.71 -0.92
C ALA A 309 -1.19 -9.06 -2.28
N ILE A 310 -0.94 -8.06 -3.16
CA ILE A 310 -0.28 -8.25 -4.46
C ILE A 310 1.09 -8.89 -4.26
N CYS A 311 1.90 -8.33 -3.36
CA CYS A 311 3.26 -8.81 -3.10
C CYS A 311 3.26 -10.24 -2.58
N ILE A 312 2.48 -10.53 -1.53
CA ILE A 312 2.38 -11.86 -0.93
C ILE A 312 1.87 -12.89 -1.94
N TRP A 313 0.83 -12.56 -2.69
CA TRP A 313 0.31 -13.41 -3.76
C TRP A 313 1.36 -13.66 -4.84
N PHE A 314 2.05 -12.62 -5.32
CA PHE A 314 3.01 -12.78 -6.40
C PHE A 314 4.18 -13.68 -6.00
N MET A 315 4.76 -13.47 -4.81
CA MET A 315 5.84 -14.32 -4.31
C MET A 315 5.40 -15.75 -4.07
N THR A 316 4.16 -15.94 -3.63
CA THR A 316 3.59 -17.28 -3.43
C THR A 316 3.32 -17.95 -4.78
N CYS A 317 2.65 -17.28 -5.72
CA CYS A 317 2.09 -17.93 -6.91
C CYS A 317 2.97 -17.80 -8.16
N LYS A 318 3.68 -16.69 -8.34
CA LYS A 318 4.31 -16.32 -9.62
C LYS A 318 5.84 -16.42 -9.59
N THR A 319 6.47 -16.13 -8.46
CA THR A 319 7.94 -16.26 -8.32
C THR A 319 8.36 -17.71 -8.56
N ARG A 320 9.35 -17.89 -9.43
CA ARG A 320 9.81 -19.23 -9.85
C ARG A 320 10.44 -20.01 -8.69
N PRO A 321 10.23 -21.34 -8.61
CA PRO A 321 10.67 -22.14 -7.47
C PRO A 321 12.16 -22.04 -7.13
N PHE A 322 13.05 -21.92 -8.12
CA PHE A 322 14.50 -21.87 -7.90
C PHE A 322 15.01 -20.58 -7.23
N TRP A 323 14.17 -19.54 -7.09
CA TRP A 323 14.49 -18.38 -6.27
C TRP A 323 14.37 -18.68 -4.77
N TRP A 324 13.71 -19.78 -4.43
CA TRP A 324 13.62 -20.31 -3.09
C TRP A 324 14.64 -21.44 -2.95
N ASN A 325 15.43 -21.41 -1.89
CA ASN A 325 16.35 -22.49 -1.59
C ASN A 325 15.57 -23.75 -1.22
N SER A 326 15.91 -24.85 -1.88
CA SER A 326 15.32 -26.18 -1.62
C SER A 326 16.05 -26.94 -0.50
N ASP A 327 17.04 -26.32 0.14
CA ASP A 327 17.89 -26.94 1.17
C ASP A 327 17.20 -27.01 2.54
N ALA A 328 16.04 -27.65 2.58
CA ALA A 328 15.66 -28.49 3.70
C ALA A 328 16.00 -29.94 3.32
N GLY A 329 17.28 -30.18 3.02
CA GLY A 329 17.83 -31.52 3.17
C GLY A 329 17.49 -31.93 4.59
N GLU A 330 16.60 -32.91 4.71
CA GLU A 330 16.27 -33.57 5.97
C GLU A 330 17.56 -33.65 6.77
N GLN A 331 17.61 -32.89 7.86
CA GLN A 331 18.53 -33.13 8.93
C GLN A 331 18.10 -34.47 9.53
N LYS A 332 18.26 -35.56 8.76
CA LYS A 332 18.04 -36.93 9.19
C LYS A 332 18.81 -37.03 10.47
N ASP A 333 18.08 -37.32 11.54
CA ASP A 333 18.52 -37.51 12.92
C ASP A 333 19.88 -38.20 12.98
N HIS A 334 20.95 -37.44 12.77
CA HIS A 334 22.31 -37.93 12.84
C HIS A 334 22.59 -37.98 14.33
N VAL A 335 22.24 -39.15 14.88
CA VAL A 335 22.82 -39.81 16.05
C VAL A 335 23.83 -38.90 16.75
N GLN A 336 23.36 -38.31 17.86
CA GLN A 336 24.13 -37.52 18.80
C GLN A 336 25.54 -38.07 18.95
N SER A 337 26.51 -37.45 18.28
CA SER A 337 27.92 -37.65 18.57
C SER A 337 28.38 -36.49 19.44
N PRO A 338 28.89 -36.76 20.66
CA PRO A 338 29.31 -35.73 21.59
C PRO A 338 30.70 -35.24 21.20
N SER A 339 30.80 -34.15 20.45
CA SER A 339 32.10 -33.49 20.28
C SER A 339 32.01 -31.98 20.04
N THR A 340 32.58 -31.28 21.02
CA THR A 340 33.32 -30.00 20.97
C THR A 340 32.61 -28.71 20.49
N PRO A 341 32.41 -27.72 21.39
CA PRO A 341 31.91 -26.39 21.05
C PRO A 341 33.08 -25.45 20.73
N THR A 342 33.40 -25.18 19.45
CA THR A 342 34.44 -24.17 19.14
C THR A 342 34.39 -23.42 17.79
N SER A 343 33.33 -23.46 16.99
CA SER A 343 33.23 -22.59 15.80
C SER A 343 31.99 -21.70 15.86
N LEU A 344 32.24 -20.40 16.06
CA LEU A 344 31.29 -19.29 16.02
C LEU A 344 31.17 -18.74 14.59
N ASP A 345 31.23 -19.58 13.55
CA ASP A 345 30.99 -19.08 12.19
C ASP A 345 29.47 -18.83 12.01
N PRO A 346 29.05 -17.56 11.79
CA PRO A 346 27.65 -17.25 11.54
C PRO A 346 27.24 -17.95 10.24
N LYS A 347 26.40 -18.98 10.35
CA LYS A 347 25.75 -19.61 9.19
C LYS A 347 25.12 -18.50 8.34
N PRO A 348 25.24 -18.54 7.00
CA PRO A 348 24.64 -17.54 6.13
C PRO A 348 23.11 -17.53 6.37
N GLN A 349 22.62 -16.51 7.05
CA GLN A 349 21.22 -16.36 7.48
C GLN A 349 20.25 -16.04 6.33
N ASN A 350 20.74 -15.91 5.09
CA ASN A 350 19.96 -15.38 3.97
C ASN A 350 19.54 -16.46 2.97
N VAL A 351 18.95 -17.53 3.47
CA VAL A 351 18.42 -18.62 2.63
C VAL A 351 16.90 -18.47 2.61
N LEU A 352 16.38 -17.72 1.62
CA LEU A 352 14.93 -17.60 1.39
C LEU A 352 14.33 -18.97 1.09
N CYS A 353 13.33 -19.40 1.85
CA CYS A 353 12.58 -20.63 1.63
C CYS A 353 11.08 -20.30 1.58
N MET A 354 10.32 -21.02 0.76
CA MET A 354 8.87 -20.86 0.62
C MET A 354 8.19 -22.23 0.67
N SER A 355 8.15 -22.81 1.87
CA SER A 355 7.57 -24.13 2.11
C SER A 355 6.04 -24.12 1.92
N LEU A 356 5.42 -25.30 1.88
CA LEU A 356 3.95 -25.39 1.87
C LEU A 356 3.32 -24.76 3.13
N ALA A 357 4.01 -24.80 4.27
CA ALA A 357 3.55 -24.16 5.50
C ALA A 357 3.59 -22.63 5.38
N ASP A 358 4.67 -22.08 4.83
CA ASP A 358 4.81 -20.63 4.60
C ASP A 358 3.74 -20.14 3.62
N ARG A 359 3.46 -20.89 2.55
CA ARG A 359 2.41 -20.57 1.57
C ARG A 359 1.02 -20.52 2.22
N LYS A 360 0.69 -21.50 3.06
CA LYS A 360 -0.56 -21.52 3.83
C LYS A 360 -0.66 -20.36 4.82
N ARG A 361 0.43 -20.03 5.51
CA ARG A 361 0.52 -18.86 6.40
C ARG A 361 0.26 -17.57 5.62
N ASN A 362 0.96 -17.39 4.50
CA ASN A 362 0.81 -16.26 3.60
C ASN A 362 -0.63 -16.12 3.10
N ARG A 363 -1.26 -17.22 2.67
CA ARG A 363 -2.67 -17.19 2.25
C ARG A 363 -3.60 -16.81 3.40
N SER A 364 -3.34 -17.29 4.62
CA SER A 364 -4.12 -16.89 5.81
C SER A 364 -4.07 -15.38 6.03
N LEU A 365 -2.88 -14.78 5.92
CA LEU A 365 -2.71 -13.32 6.03
C LEU A 365 -3.47 -12.57 4.92
N VAL A 366 -3.45 -13.08 3.69
CA VAL A 366 -4.22 -12.50 2.56
C VAL A 366 -5.73 -12.66 2.77
N LEU A 367 -6.20 -13.74 3.40
CA LEU A 367 -7.61 -13.91 3.74
C LEU A 367 -8.06 -12.92 4.83
N ASP A 368 -7.21 -12.59 5.79
CA ASP A 368 -7.48 -11.53 6.76
C ASP A 368 -7.51 -10.15 6.08
N ILE A 369 -6.63 -9.88 5.10
CA ILE A 369 -6.73 -8.68 4.27
C ILE A 369 -8.06 -8.64 3.52
N LEU A 370 -8.45 -9.74 2.87
CA LEU A 370 -9.71 -9.84 2.14
C LEU A 370 -10.91 -9.57 3.04
N ARG A 371 -10.88 -10.07 4.29
CA ARG A 371 -11.92 -9.81 5.28
C ARG A 371 -12.04 -8.31 5.56
N THR A 372 -10.93 -7.64 5.89
CA THR A 372 -10.92 -6.19 6.13
C THR A 372 -11.43 -5.42 4.92
N LEU A 373 -10.94 -5.72 3.71
CA LEU A 373 -11.37 -5.04 2.49
C LEU A 373 -12.88 -5.22 2.22
N ARG A 374 -13.44 -6.41 2.50
CA ARG A 374 -14.88 -6.67 2.38
C ARG A 374 -15.69 -5.86 3.39
N GLU A 375 -15.29 -5.89 4.66
CA GLU A 375 -15.96 -5.12 5.72
C GLU A 375 -15.92 -3.62 5.42
N THR A 376 -14.75 -3.10 5.02
CA THR A 376 -14.59 -1.70 4.63
C THR A 376 -15.35 -1.34 3.36
N SER A 377 -15.46 -2.25 2.39
CA SER A 377 -16.21 -1.98 1.14
C SER A 377 -17.71 -1.78 1.33
N VAL A 378 -18.27 -2.24 2.46
CA VAL A 378 -19.66 -1.94 2.84
C VAL A 378 -19.85 -0.45 3.14
N VAL A 379 -18.83 0.17 3.73
CA VAL A 379 -18.83 1.61 4.07
C VAL A 379 -18.33 2.46 2.90
N PHE A 380 -17.31 1.96 2.19
CA PHE A 380 -16.65 2.66 1.10
C PHE A 380 -16.71 1.83 -0.18
N PRO A 381 -17.74 2.03 -1.03
CA PRO A 381 -17.90 1.27 -2.27
C PRO A 381 -16.67 1.31 -3.19
N MET A 382 -15.84 2.35 -3.11
CA MET A 382 -14.59 2.46 -3.87
C MET A 382 -13.57 1.33 -3.61
N ILE A 383 -13.72 0.59 -2.49
CA ILE A 383 -12.83 -0.51 -2.10
C ILE A 383 -13.27 -1.86 -2.71
N SER A 384 -14.50 -1.98 -3.23
CA SER A 384 -15.03 -3.20 -3.85
C SER A 384 -14.13 -3.79 -4.95
N PRO A 385 -13.55 -2.99 -5.87
CA PRO A 385 -12.60 -3.49 -6.87
C PRO A 385 -11.41 -4.22 -6.24
N LEU A 386 -10.85 -3.66 -5.16
CA LEU A 386 -9.69 -4.23 -4.46
C LEU A 386 -10.05 -5.56 -3.78
N SER A 387 -11.19 -5.62 -3.08
CA SER A 387 -11.63 -6.85 -2.42
C SER A 387 -11.94 -7.98 -3.41
N THR A 388 -12.51 -7.64 -4.58
CA THR A 388 -12.70 -8.58 -5.69
C THR A 388 -11.37 -9.11 -6.18
N CYS A 389 -10.40 -8.20 -6.37
CA CYS A 389 -9.09 -8.57 -6.87
C CYS A 389 -8.34 -9.51 -5.91
N VAL A 390 -8.33 -9.18 -4.61
CA VAL A 390 -7.69 -10.00 -3.56
C VAL A 390 -8.38 -11.35 -3.37
N ALA A 391 -9.70 -11.45 -3.61
CA ALA A 391 -10.40 -12.73 -3.56
C ALA A 391 -9.88 -13.74 -4.60
N GLU A 392 -9.64 -13.28 -5.83
CA GLU A 392 -9.05 -14.12 -6.88
C GLU A 392 -7.59 -14.46 -6.58
N MET A 393 -6.82 -13.53 -5.98
CA MET A 393 -5.45 -13.82 -5.50
C MET A 393 -5.45 -14.96 -4.48
N ALA A 394 -6.32 -14.87 -3.45
CA ALA A 394 -6.42 -15.89 -2.42
C ALA A 394 -6.86 -17.25 -2.98
N GLN A 395 -7.73 -17.25 -4.00
CA GLN A 395 -8.16 -18.46 -4.69
C GLN A 395 -7.01 -19.08 -5.49
N GLU A 396 -6.20 -18.29 -6.19
CA GLU A 396 -5.02 -18.78 -6.89
C GLU A 396 -3.97 -19.34 -5.93
N MET A 397 -3.75 -18.70 -4.78
CA MET A 397 -2.86 -19.22 -3.72
C MET A 397 -3.31 -20.60 -3.24
N LYS A 398 -4.62 -20.78 -3.02
CA LYS A 398 -5.18 -22.08 -2.64
C LYS A 398 -4.90 -23.15 -3.69
N GLN A 399 -5.09 -22.83 -4.98
CA GLN A 399 -4.81 -23.76 -6.07
C GLN A 399 -3.34 -24.18 -6.10
N VAL A 400 -2.41 -23.23 -5.97
CA VAL A 400 -0.97 -23.51 -5.94
C VAL A 400 -0.61 -24.40 -4.75
N GLU A 401 -1.21 -24.19 -3.57
CA GLU A 401 -1.02 -25.08 -2.42
C GLU A 401 -1.51 -26.51 -2.68
N GLU A 402 -2.69 -26.66 -3.30
CA GLU A 402 -3.26 -27.97 -3.66
C GLU A 402 -2.39 -28.70 -4.69
N GLU A 403 -1.86 -27.98 -5.69
CA GLU A 403 -0.93 -28.52 -6.68
C GLU A 403 0.38 -29.00 -6.04
N ILE A 404 1.00 -28.18 -5.19
CA ILE A 404 2.24 -28.54 -4.49
C ILE A 404 2.00 -29.75 -3.57
N ALA A 405 0.86 -29.81 -2.87
CA ALA A 405 0.52 -30.93 -2.00
C ALA A 405 0.28 -32.23 -2.78
N ALA A 406 -0.17 -32.14 -4.03
CA ALA A 406 -0.38 -33.31 -4.90
C ALA A 406 0.91 -33.82 -5.56
N MET A 407 1.96 -33.00 -5.64
CA MET A 407 3.25 -33.39 -6.22
C MET A 407 4.11 -34.17 -5.22
N CYS A 408 4.76 -35.24 -5.67
CA CYS A 408 5.80 -35.90 -4.88
C CYS A 408 7.09 -35.05 -4.84
N PRO A 409 7.97 -35.19 -3.84
CA PRO A 409 9.21 -34.39 -3.74
C PRO A 409 10.08 -34.44 -5.01
N ALA A 410 10.15 -35.60 -5.68
CA ALA A 410 10.88 -35.74 -6.93
C ALA A 410 10.25 -34.93 -8.08
N GLN A 411 8.91 -34.84 -8.12
CA GLN A 411 8.20 -34.00 -9.08
C GLN A 411 8.38 -32.51 -8.80
N ILE A 412 8.39 -32.10 -7.53
CA ILE A 412 8.66 -30.69 -7.17
C ILE A 412 10.05 -30.28 -7.66
N ALA A 413 11.07 -31.10 -7.39
CA ALA A 413 12.42 -30.86 -7.89
C ALA A 413 12.44 -30.81 -9.43
N ALA A 414 11.85 -31.80 -10.11
CA ALA A 414 11.83 -31.83 -11.57
C ALA A 414 11.08 -30.62 -12.19
N THR A 415 9.98 -30.19 -11.57
CA THR A 415 9.15 -29.06 -12.03
C THR A 415 9.85 -27.72 -11.79
N ALA A 416 10.64 -27.60 -10.72
CA ALA A 416 11.50 -26.43 -10.49
C ALA A 416 12.54 -26.24 -11.60
N PHE A 417 13.02 -27.34 -12.20
CA PHE A 417 13.99 -27.32 -13.31
C PHE A 417 13.34 -27.29 -14.71
N GLN A 418 12.09 -27.73 -14.87
CA GLN A 418 11.42 -27.70 -16.16
C GLN A 418 10.93 -26.29 -16.52
N LYS A 419 11.58 -25.69 -17.51
CA LYS A 419 11.43 -24.29 -17.97
C LYS A 419 9.99 -23.81 -18.28
N ASN A 420 9.01 -24.70 -18.46
CA ASN A 420 7.71 -24.38 -19.09
C ASN A 420 6.45 -24.67 -18.27
N HIS A 421 6.56 -25.18 -17.04
CA HIS A 421 5.38 -25.71 -16.34
C HIS A 421 4.78 -24.82 -15.25
N TRP A 422 5.53 -23.84 -14.74
CA TRP A 422 4.97 -22.87 -13.79
C TRP A 422 4.08 -21.89 -14.54
N ARG A 423 2.86 -21.61 -14.03
CA ARG A 423 1.75 -20.84 -14.65
C ARG A 423 2.09 -19.35 -14.88
N VAL A 424 3.19 -19.07 -15.56
CA VAL A 424 3.57 -17.75 -16.02
C VAL A 424 2.78 -17.58 -17.34
N PHE A 425 1.59 -16.98 -17.23
CA PHE A 425 0.76 -16.46 -18.33
C PHE A 425 0.37 -17.41 -19.46
N LYS A 426 0.01 -18.66 -19.19
CA LYS A 426 -0.85 -19.36 -20.16
C LYS A 426 -2.26 -18.77 -20.06
N VAL A 427 -2.43 -17.60 -20.70
CA VAL A 427 -3.70 -17.20 -21.31
C VAL A 427 -4.03 -18.34 -22.26
N LYS A 428 -4.70 -19.37 -21.73
CA LYS A 428 -5.39 -20.29 -22.61
C LYS A 428 -6.29 -19.37 -23.41
N ASP A 429 -6.15 -19.43 -24.73
CA ASP A 429 -7.02 -18.79 -25.72
C ASP A 429 -8.44 -19.41 -25.60
N ARG A 430 -9.01 -19.35 -24.39
CA ARG A 430 -10.39 -19.67 -24.11
C ARG A 430 -11.08 -18.40 -24.53
N GLY A 431 -11.85 -18.43 -25.62
CA GLY A 431 -12.59 -17.28 -26.15
C GLY A 431 -13.67 -16.72 -25.21
N ILE A 432 -13.31 -16.49 -23.95
CA ILE A 432 -14.03 -15.79 -22.91
C ILE A 432 -13.29 -14.47 -22.73
N ASP A 433 -14.03 -13.38 -22.86
CA ASP A 433 -13.54 -12.03 -22.65
C ASP A 433 -12.90 -11.92 -21.26
N SER A 434 -11.65 -11.42 -21.21
CA SER A 434 -10.91 -11.22 -19.95
C SER A 434 -11.72 -10.38 -18.97
N ILE A 435 -11.70 -10.73 -17.67
CA ILE A 435 -12.39 -9.94 -16.64
C ILE A 435 -11.54 -8.71 -16.31
N THR A 436 -12.06 -7.53 -16.56
CA THR A 436 -11.42 -6.26 -16.17
C THR A 436 -12.10 -5.68 -14.94
N VAL A 437 -11.33 -5.43 -13.89
CA VAL A 437 -11.78 -4.81 -12.64
C VAL A 437 -11.76 -3.29 -12.80
N GLY A 438 -12.94 -2.67 -12.71
CA GLY A 438 -13.16 -1.21 -12.82
C GLY A 438 -13.99 -0.68 -11.65
N LEU A 439 -13.97 0.64 -11.45
CA LEU A 439 -14.88 1.33 -10.53
C LEU A 439 -16.19 1.67 -11.24
N LYS A 440 -17.30 1.28 -10.63
CA LYS A 440 -18.63 1.70 -11.08
C LYS A 440 -18.97 3.03 -10.42
N VAL A 441 -19.04 4.10 -11.22
CA VAL A 441 -19.53 5.40 -10.74
C VAL A 441 -21.05 5.37 -10.65
N MET A 442 -21.60 5.76 -9.51
CA MET A 442 -23.04 5.94 -9.37
C MET A 442 -23.36 7.43 -9.55
N SER A 443 -24.03 7.77 -10.65
CA SER A 443 -24.70 9.07 -10.77
C SER A 443 -25.96 9.07 -9.90
N LEU A 444 -26.30 10.23 -9.33
CA LEU A 444 -27.56 10.42 -8.62
C LEU A 444 -28.78 10.42 -9.56
N ASP A 445 -28.55 10.66 -10.85
CA ASP A 445 -29.61 10.62 -11.86
C ASP A 445 -29.85 9.18 -12.31
N SER A 446 -31.04 8.66 -11.98
CA SER A 446 -31.47 7.26 -12.14
C SER A 446 -31.51 6.74 -13.59
N GLU A 447 -31.16 7.56 -14.59
CA GLU A 447 -31.19 7.22 -16.01
C GLU A 447 -29.79 7.16 -16.67
N ALA A 448 -28.70 7.28 -15.89
CA ALA A 448 -27.36 7.25 -16.45
C ALA A 448 -27.03 5.88 -17.09
N ARG A 449 -26.59 5.92 -18.35
CA ARG A 449 -26.06 4.76 -19.08
C ARG A 449 -24.91 4.14 -18.29
N LEU A 450 -24.78 2.81 -18.33
CA LEU A 450 -23.58 2.12 -17.84
C LEU A 450 -22.39 2.57 -18.69
N GLU A 451 -21.67 3.58 -18.24
CA GLU A 451 -20.39 3.97 -18.83
C GLU A 451 -19.34 2.88 -18.58
N GLU A 452 -18.34 2.81 -19.45
CA GLU A 452 -17.16 1.97 -19.23
C GLU A 452 -16.58 2.28 -17.84
N GLY A 453 -16.25 1.24 -17.08
CA GLY A 453 -15.83 1.39 -15.69
C GLY A 453 -14.62 2.32 -15.58
N GLN A 454 -14.62 3.21 -14.58
CA GLN A 454 -13.47 4.09 -14.32
C GLN A 454 -12.29 3.28 -13.76
N GLU A 455 -11.09 3.86 -13.80
CA GLU A 455 -9.89 3.31 -13.16
C GLU A 455 -10.13 3.16 -11.65
N PRO A 456 -10.02 1.94 -11.07
CA PRO A 456 -10.17 1.76 -9.64
C PRO A 456 -9.09 2.51 -8.87
N TRP A 457 -9.46 3.02 -7.72
CA TRP A 457 -8.54 3.74 -6.86
C TRP A 457 -7.60 2.76 -6.16
N ALA A 458 -6.31 2.92 -6.44
CA ALA A 458 -5.20 2.22 -5.79
C ALA A 458 -3.94 3.08 -5.96
N TYR A 459 -2.85 2.74 -5.27
CA TYR A 459 -1.55 3.39 -5.53
C TYR A 459 -1.05 3.11 -6.95
N LEU A 460 -1.12 1.84 -7.33
CA LEU A 460 -0.87 1.32 -8.66
C LEU A 460 -1.75 0.07 -8.84
N GLY A 461 -2.04 -0.30 -10.09
CA GLY A 461 -2.70 -1.56 -10.41
C GLY A 461 -1.76 -2.77 -10.28
N LEU A 462 -1.97 -3.75 -11.15
CA LEU A 462 -1.22 -5.01 -11.22
C LEU A 462 0.01 -4.93 -12.12
N LEU A 463 0.27 -3.77 -12.75
CA LEU A 463 1.37 -3.55 -13.70
C LEU A 463 1.41 -4.64 -14.76
N GLY A 464 0.29 -4.89 -15.43
CA GLY A 464 0.17 -5.84 -16.54
C GLY A 464 0.10 -7.32 -16.13
N VAL A 465 0.28 -7.64 -14.85
CA VAL A 465 0.17 -9.03 -14.35
C VAL A 465 -1.31 -9.40 -14.19
N GLU A 466 -1.66 -10.63 -14.57
CA GLU A 466 -3.03 -11.14 -14.44
C GLU A 466 -3.19 -12.07 -13.23
N VAL A 467 -4.36 -11.99 -12.59
CA VAL A 467 -4.71 -12.77 -11.39
C VAL A 467 -5.74 -13.84 -11.72
N GLY A 468 -5.56 -15.03 -11.16
CA GLY A 468 -6.52 -16.14 -11.27
C GLY A 468 -6.58 -16.78 -12.66
N GLU A 469 -7.36 -17.87 -12.77
CA GLU A 469 -7.46 -18.63 -14.02
C GLU A 469 -8.22 -17.91 -15.14
N LYS A 470 -9.01 -16.89 -14.78
CA LYS A 470 -9.81 -16.09 -15.70
C LYS A 470 -9.03 -14.92 -16.31
N GLY A 471 -7.76 -14.75 -15.94
CA GLY A 471 -6.93 -13.64 -16.40
C GLY A 471 -7.51 -12.30 -15.97
N MET A 472 -7.86 -12.16 -14.69
CA MET A 472 -8.41 -10.92 -14.18
C MET A 472 -7.38 -9.80 -14.29
N ARG A 473 -7.79 -8.67 -14.85
CA ARG A 473 -6.99 -7.48 -15.15
C ARG A 473 -7.44 -6.29 -14.32
N PHE A 474 -6.52 -5.40 -14.04
CA PHE A 474 -6.82 -4.10 -13.45
C PHE A 474 -7.08 -3.08 -14.55
N ASN A 475 -8.10 -2.24 -14.43
CA ASN A 475 -8.36 -1.19 -15.41
C ASN A 475 -7.53 0.06 -15.09
N ALA A 476 -6.35 0.20 -15.67
CA ALA A 476 -5.57 1.44 -15.63
C ALA A 476 -4.85 1.66 -16.96
N HIS A 477 -4.62 2.93 -17.30
CA HIS A 477 -4.12 3.32 -18.62
C HIS A 477 -2.72 2.77 -18.97
N TYR A 478 -1.89 2.46 -17.96
CA TYR A 478 -0.54 1.89 -18.13
C TYR A 478 -0.51 0.35 -18.14
N GLU A 479 -1.60 -0.33 -17.78
CA GLU A 479 -1.61 -1.79 -17.58
C GLU A 479 -1.32 -2.58 -18.87
N GLU A 480 -1.86 -2.13 -20.01
CA GLU A 480 -1.62 -2.78 -21.29
C GLU A 480 -0.16 -2.68 -21.73
N ALA A 481 0.47 -1.53 -21.44
CA ALA A 481 1.87 -1.30 -21.77
C ALA A 481 2.79 -2.23 -20.97
N TRP A 482 2.58 -2.31 -19.66
CA TRP A 482 3.28 -3.29 -18.82
C TRP A 482 3.04 -4.73 -19.25
N ARG A 483 1.83 -5.08 -19.68
CA ARG A 483 1.53 -6.44 -20.16
C ARG A 483 2.33 -6.79 -21.41
N ARG A 484 2.41 -5.88 -22.39
CA ARG A 484 3.24 -6.06 -23.58
C ARG A 484 4.70 -6.30 -23.20
N PHE A 485 5.23 -5.49 -22.28
CA PHE A 485 6.58 -5.66 -21.75
C PHE A 485 6.82 -7.07 -21.15
N TRP A 486 5.88 -7.59 -20.35
CA TRP A 486 6.00 -8.94 -19.78
C TRP A 486 5.93 -10.05 -20.83
N GLN A 487 5.08 -9.91 -21.85
CA GLN A 487 4.99 -10.86 -22.97
C GLN A 487 6.31 -10.90 -23.76
N GLU A 488 6.94 -9.75 -23.98
CA GLU A 488 8.27 -9.67 -24.61
C GLU A 488 9.34 -10.35 -23.74
N CYS A 489 9.29 -10.16 -22.42
CA CYS A 489 10.20 -10.82 -21.48
C CYS A 489 10.08 -12.35 -21.51
N GLU A 490 8.88 -12.89 -21.74
CA GLU A 490 8.68 -14.32 -21.94
C GLU A 490 9.27 -14.81 -23.27
N GLY A 491 9.14 -14.01 -24.33
CA GLY A 491 9.68 -14.32 -25.66
C GLY A 491 11.20 -14.43 -25.71
N ILE A 492 11.94 -13.70 -24.85
CA ILE A 492 13.41 -13.79 -24.73
C ILE A 492 13.89 -15.21 -24.32
N ARG A 493 12.97 -16.11 -23.93
CA ARG A 493 13.28 -17.51 -23.58
C ARG A 493 13.43 -18.46 -24.77
N THR A 494 12.87 -18.13 -25.93
CA THR A 494 12.96 -18.94 -27.16
C THR A 494 14.09 -18.46 -28.03
#